data_AF-A0A7V0IXQ2-F1
#
_entry.id   AF-A0A7V0IXQ2-F1
#
_cell.length_a   1.000
_cell.length_b   1.000
_cell.length_c   1.000
_cell.angle_alpha   90.00
_cell.angle_beta   90.00
_cell.angle_gamma   90.00
#
_symmetry.space_group_name_H-M   'P 1'
#
loop_
_entity.id
_entity.type
_entity.pdbx_description
1 polymer ?
#
loop_
_entity_poly.entity_id
_entity_poly.type
_entity_poly.pdbx_seq_one_letter_code
_entity_poly.pdbx_strand_id
1 'polypeptide(L)'
;MGKSFKFISIRTRLTFWLLIIAISSMIVVNIAIYNYVATSLNISIYNELESTRDIKEVYFPIYQLRNWMVTIGIITLFGVVIVAFYVSKSISNPIKALHKGSEIIGSGNLDYKVGTDAKDEIGELSRTFDRMIESLKTITASRDDLNKEITERKRLEKMLLEFREHERRRIGHELHDNLGQQLTAISFMSQGLENILRKKSIPEVEDAARITNLIEMSKKQVKSLSLALSPMLGKDEYSLITAMVDLAFNSERLFGIP
;
A
#
# COMPACT_ATOMS: atom_id res chain seq x y z
N MET A 1 -9.87 -45.00 18.28
CA MET A 1 -10.83 -43.88 18.47
C MET A 1 -10.31 -42.96 19.57
N GLY A 2 -9.56 -41.92 19.20
CA GLY A 2 -9.11 -40.89 20.16
C GLY A 2 -9.64 -39.53 19.70
N LYS A 3 -10.79 -39.09 20.24
CA LYS A 3 -11.21 -37.69 20.08
C LYS A 3 -10.25 -36.85 20.93
N SER A 4 -9.27 -36.20 20.32
CA SER A 4 -8.46 -35.22 21.03
C SER A 4 -9.36 -34.08 21.50
N PHE A 5 -9.25 -33.72 22.77
CA PHE A 5 -9.94 -32.55 23.32
C PHE A 5 -9.48 -31.31 22.53
N LYS A 6 -10.34 -30.78 21.65
CA LYS A 6 -10.08 -29.53 20.93
C LYS A 6 -10.46 -28.36 21.83
N PHE A 7 -9.47 -27.62 22.27
CA PHE A 7 -9.71 -26.38 23.00
C PHE A 7 -9.94 -25.23 22.03
N ILE A 8 -11.06 -24.52 22.22
CA ILE A 8 -11.52 -23.44 21.33
C ILE A 8 -10.84 -22.11 21.68
N SER A 9 -10.28 -21.97 22.89
CA SER A 9 -9.64 -20.73 23.33
C SER A 9 -8.44 -20.95 24.25
N ILE A 10 -7.51 -19.98 24.26
CA ILE A 10 -6.38 -19.93 25.20
C ILE A 10 -6.88 -20.01 26.65
N ARG A 11 -7.96 -19.28 27.00
CA ARG A 11 -8.61 -19.38 28.30
C ARG A 11 -8.96 -20.82 28.66
N THR A 12 -9.68 -21.52 27.78
CA THR A 12 -10.12 -22.90 28.05
C THR A 12 -8.95 -23.89 28.18
N ARG A 13 -7.85 -23.67 27.45
CA ARG A 13 -6.62 -24.47 27.62
C ARG A 13 -6.00 -24.21 28.98
N LEU A 14 -5.82 -22.94 29.32
CA LEU A 14 -5.17 -22.54 30.56
C LEU A 14 -5.97 -22.98 31.78
N THR A 15 -7.29 -22.75 31.80
CA THR A 15 -8.17 -23.23 32.88
C THR A 15 -8.10 -24.73 33.04
N PHE A 16 -8.12 -25.48 31.93
CA PHE A 16 -8.11 -26.94 31.95
C PHE A 16 -6.81 -27.47 32.54
N TRP A 17 -5.66 -26.97 32.08
CA TRP A 17 -4.36 -27.40 32.62
C TRP A 17 -4.14 -26.97 34.07
N LEU A 18 -4.54 -25.75 34.44
CA LEU A 18 -4.46 -25.30 35.83
C LEU A 18 -5.36 -26.12 36.77
N LEU A 19 -6.58 -26.47 36.33
CA LEU A 19 -7.46 -27.35 37.08
C LEU A 19 -6.88 -28.76 37.20
N ILE A 20 -6.32 -29.33 36.13
CA ILE A 20 -5.67 -30.65 36.19
C ILE A 20 -4.53 -30.65 37.20
N ILE A 21 -3.66 -29.63 37.19
CA ILE A 21 -2.53 -29.52 38.12
C ILE A 21 -3.04 -29.39 39.56
N ALA A 22 -4.06 -28.55 39.79
CA ALA A 22 -4.63 -28.36 41.12
C ALA A 22 -5.29 -29.65 41.65
N ILE A 23 -6.09 -30.32 40.81
CA ILE A 23 -6.80 -31.55 41.17
C ILE A 23 -5.83 -32.70 41.38
N SER A 24 -4.82 -32.87 40.51
CA SER A 24 -3.83 -33.94 40.64
C SER A 24 -3.01 -33.79 41.93
N SER A 25 -2.59 -32.57 42.26
CA SER A 25 -1.93 -32.25 43.52
C SER A 25 -2.82 -32.61 44.72
N MET A 26 -4.10 -32.26 44.68
CA MET A 26 -5.06 -32.56 45.74
C MET A 26 -5.29 -34.07 45.91
N ILE A 27 -5.34 -34.84 44.82
CA ILE A 27 -5.48 -36.30 44.84
C ILE A 27 -4.25 -36.94 45.51
N VAL A 28 -3.03 -36.53 45.11
CA VAL A 28 -1.79 -37.06 45.68
C VAL A 28 -1.73 -36.82 47.20
N VAL A 29 -2.08 -35.61 47.64
CA VAL A 29 -2.12 -35.26 49.06
C VAL A 29 -3.19 -36.08 49.80
N ASN A 30 -4.37 -36.27 49.21
CA ASN A 30 -5.45 -37.06 49.82
C ASN A 30 -5.04 -38.54 50.00
N ILE A 31 -4.42 -39.14 48.98
CA ILE A 31 -3.90 -40.52 49.04
C ILE A 31 -2.82 -40.65 50.12
N ALA A 32 -1.89 -39.69 50.19
CA ALA A 32 -0.84 -39.70 51.21
C ALA A 32 -1.41 -39.66 52.63
N ILE A 33 -2.46 -38.85 52.86
CA ILE A 33 -3.16 -38.79 54.15
C ILE A 33 -3.88 -40.11 54.44
N TYR A 34 -4.63 -40.66 53.48
CA TYR A 34 -5.32 -41.93 53.68
C TYR A 34 -4.32 -43.03 54.08
N ASN A 35 -3.18 -43.11 53.40
CA ASN A 35 -2.14 -44.07 53.71
C ASN A 35 -1.51 -43.82 55.10
N TYR A 36 -1.23 -42.57 55.45
CA TYR A 36 -0.71 -42.21 56.77
C TYR A 36 -1.70 -42.60 57.88
N VAL A 37 -2.98 -42.27 57.69
CA VAL A 37 -4.05 -42.57 58.64
C VAL A 37 -4.26 -44.07 58.77
N ALA A 38 -4.35 -44.82 57.66
CA ALA A 38 -4.48 -46.27 57.66
C ALA A 38 -3.28 -46.96 58.35
N THR A 39 -2.07 -46.45 58.13
CA THR A 39 -0.87 -46.95 58.81
C THR A 39 -0.91 -46.66 60.30
N SER A 40 -1.30 -45.45 60.71
CA SER A 40 -1.45 -45.07 62.12
C SER A 40 -2.55 -45.87 62.84
N LEU A 41 -3.65 -46.16 62.13
CA LEU A 41 -4.74 -47.05 62.55
C LEU A 41 -4.24 -48.46 62.80
N ASN A 42 -3.54 -49.04 61.82
CA ASN A 42 -2.99 -50.39 61.95
C ASN A 42 -2.03 -50.46 63.14
N ILE A 43 -1.06 -49.54 63.23
CA ILE A 43 -0.11 -49.49 64.37
C ILE A 43 -0.85 -49.38 65.70
N SER A 44 -1.88 -48.53 65.79
CA SER A 44 -2.65 -48.37 67.02
C SER A 44 -3.45 -49.62 67.38
N ILE A 45 -4.16 -50.24 66.42
CA ILE A 45 -4.91 -51.48 66.62
C ILE A 45 -3.99 -52.64 67.00
N TYR A 46 -2.80 -52.74 66.40
CA TYR A 46 -1.78 -53.73 66.80
C TYR A 46 -1.28 -53.52 68.23
N ASN A 47 -1.15 -52.25 68.68
CA ASN A 47 -0.73 -51.92 70.04
C ASN A 47 -1.88 -51.99 71.07
N GLU A 48 -3.13 -51.87 70.64
CA GLU A 48 -4.35 -51.85 71.48
C GLU A 48 -4.82 -53.25 71.89
N LEU A 49 -4.21 -54.32 71.36
CA LEU A 49 -4.30 -55.67 71.95
C LEU A 49 -3.73 -55.75 73.38
N GLU A 50 -3.09 -54.68 73.88
CA GLU A 50 -2.46 -54.66 75.22
C GLU A 50 -2.87 -53.49 76.15
N SER A 51 -3.64 -52.49 75.71
CA SER A 51 -4.12 -51.43 76.62
C SER A 51 -5.25 -50.57 76.06
N THR A 52 -6.35 -50.44 76.80
CA THR A 52 -7.53 -49.61 76.50
C THR A 52 -7.19 -48.11 76.58
N ARG A 53 -6.67 -47.52 75.50
CA ARG A 53 -6.60 -46.06 75.34
C ARG A 53 -7.69 -45.60 74.39
N ASP A 54 -8.47 -44.59 74.77
CA ASP A 54 -9.61 -44.11 73.99
C ASP A 54 -9.17 -43.70 72.56
N ILE A 55 -9.51 -44.54 71.60
CA ILE A 55 -9.28 -44.44 70.16
C ILE A 55 -9.45 -42.99 69.67
N LYS A 56 -10.44 -42.26 70.21
CA LYS A 56 -10.75 -40.87 69.85
C LYS A 56 -9.59 -39.88 70.00
N GLU A 57 -8.72 -40.02 71.00
CA GLU A 57 -7.58 -39.11 71.19
C GLU A 57 -6.57 -39.20 70.03
N VAL A 58 -6.42 -40.38 69.43
CA VAL A 58 -5.47 -40.62 68.34
C VAL A 58 -5.96 -39.99 67.02
N TYR A 59 -7.28 -39.91 66.77
CA TYR A 59 -7.82 -39.35 65.52
C TYR A 59 -8.05 -37.84 65.53
N PHE A 60 -8.13 -37.22 66.71
CA PHE A 60 -8.36 -35.77 66.80
C PHE A 60 -7.38 -34.93 65.96
N PRO A 61 -6.04 -35.13 66.00
CA PRO A 61 -5.11 -34.40 65.14
C PRO A 61 -5.25 -34.76 63.65
N ILE A 62 -5.63 -36.00 63.33
CA ILE A 62 -5.83 -36.48 61.96
C ILE A 62 -7.01 -35.75 61.29
N TYR A 63 -8.12 -35.58 62.00
CA TYR A 63 -9.29 -34.87 61.47
C TYR A 63 -9.01 -33.38 61.23
N GLN A 64 -8.22 -32.75 62.11
CA GLN A 64 -7.82 -31.36 61.92
C GLN A 64 -6.94 -31.18 60.68
N LEU A 65 -5.95 -32.06 60.48
CA LEU A 65 -5.09 -32.03 59.29
C LEU A 65 -5.91 -32.19 58.00
N ARG A 66 -6.88 -33.11 57.98
CA ARG A 66 -7.80 -33.30 56.84
C ARG A 66 -8.58 -32.02 56.54
N ASN A 67 -9.17 -31.38 57.54
CA ASN A 67 -10.02 -30.20 57.34
C ASN A 67 -9.21 -28.99 56.81
N TRP A 68 -7.98 -28.78 57.31
CA TRP A 68 -7.08 -27.76 56.77
C TRP A 68 -6.74 -28.01 55.30
N MET A 69 -6.46 -29.26 54.93
CA MET A 69 -6.16 -29.64 53.55
C MET A 69 -7.35 -29.46 52.60
N VAL A 70 -8.56 -29.84 53.04
CA VAL A 70 -9.79 -29.58 52.26
C VAL A 70 -9.98 -28.07 52.06
N THR A 71 -9.73 -27.27 53.10
CA THR A 71 -9.82 -25.81 53.02
C THR A 71 -8.82 -25.24 52.02
N ILE A 72 -7.56 -25.69 52.06
CA ILE A 72 -6.51 -25.27 51.10
C ILE A 72 -6.89 -25.68 49.67
N GLY A 73 -7.44 -26.88 49.47
CA GLY A 73 -7.89 -27.36 48.17
C GLY A 73 -9.00 -26.48 47.58
N ILE A 74 -9.98 -26.10 48.42
CA ILE A 74 -11.05 -25.17 48.02
C ILE A 74 -10.47 -23.80 47.65
N ILE A 75 -9.59 -23.22 48.47
CA ILE A 75 -8.93 -21.94 48.20
C ILE A 75 -8.16 -21.99 46.87
N THR A 76 -7.41 -23.07 46.63
CA THR A 76 -6.63 -23.27 45.41
C THR A 76 -7.54 -23.35 44.18
N LEU A 77 -8.66 -24.09 44.27
CA LEU A 77 -9.65 -24.19 43.21
C LEU A 77 -10.21 -22.81 42.83
N PHE A 78 -10.62 -22.01 43.83
CA PHE A 78 -11.10 -20.65 43.60
C PHE A 78 -10.01 -19.75 43.02
N GLY A 79 -8.77 -19.85 43.52
CA GLY A 79 -7.62 -19.10 43.02
C GLY A 79 -7.35 -19.34 41.53
N VAL A 80 -7.40 -20.59 41.08
CA VAL A 80 -7.23 -20.95 39.66
C VAL A 80 -8.31 -20.28 38.78
N VAL A 81 -9.56 -20.28 39.22
CA VAL A 81 -10.67 -19.66 38.47
C VAL A 81 -10.46 -18.14 38.36
N ILE A 82 -10.05 -17.49 39.45
CA ILE A 82 -9.77 -16.05 39.49
C ILE A 82 -8.62 -15.69 38.54
N VAL A 83 -7.48 -16.40 38.64
CA VAL A 83 -6.31 -16.16 37.78
C VAL A 83 -6.67 -16.35 36.31
N ALA A 84 -7.41 -17.40 35.98
CA ALA A 84 -7.82 -17.65 34.61
C ALA A 84 -8.76 -16.56 34.06
N PHE A 85 -9.65 -16.02 34.90
CA PHE A 85 -10.48 -14.88 34.53
C PHE A 85 -9.62 -13.64 34.22
N TYR A 86 -8.64 -13.35 35.08
CA TYR A 86 -7.70 -12.25 34.87
C TYR A 86 -6.91 -12.40 33.56
N VAL A 87 -6.26 -13.55 33.33
CA VAL A 87 -5.51 -13.81 32.09
C VAL A 87 -6.39 -13.71 30.85
N SER A 88 -7.65 -14.15 30.94
CA SER A 88 -8.58 -13.98 29.82
C SER A 88 -8.82 -12.52 29.50
N LYS A 89 -9.02 -11.68 30.53
CA LYS A 89 -9.36 -10.27 30.36
C LYS A 89 -8.14 -9.44 29.95
N SER A 90 -6.97 -9.66 30.54
CA SER A 90 -5.76 -8.88 30.28
C SER A 90 -4.97 -9.32 29.05
N ILE A 91 -5.03 -10.61 28.67
CA ILE A 91 -4.20 -11.13 27.57
C ILE A 91 -5.06 -11.69 26.43
N SER A 92 -5.93 -12.67 26.73
CA SER A 92 -6.62 -13.41 25.66
C SER A 92 -7.57 -12.55 24.84
N ASN A 93 -8.33 -11.64 25.48
CA ASN A 93 -9.31 -10.80 24.80
C ASN A 93 -8.63 -9.76 23.90
N PRO A 94 -7.62 -8.97 24.35
CA PRO A 94 -6.89 -8.06 23.47
C PRO A 94 -6.22 -8.76 22.28
N ILE A 95 -5.61 -9.93 22.47
CA ILE A 95 -4.98 -10.68 21.36
C ILE A 95 -6.01 -11.09 20.31
N LYS A 96 -7.20 -11.54 20.73
CA LYS A 96 -8.30 -11.85 19.79
C LYS A 96 -8.81 -10.60 19.07
N ALA A 97 -8.90 -9.47 19.77
CA ALA A 97 -9.30 -8.20 19.18
C ALA A 97 -8.27 -7.70 18.16
N LEU A 98 -6.99 -7.88 18.43
CA LEU A 98 -5.88 -7.60 17.50
C LEU A 98 -5.96 -8.50 16.27
N HIS A 99 -6.13 -9.81 16.45
CA HIS A 99 -6.25 -10.76 15.33
C HIS A 99 -7.44 -10.41 14.42
N LYS A 100 -8.61 -10.15 15.00
CA LYS A 100 -9.80 -9.71 14.27
C LYS A 100 -9.55 -8.37 13.56
N GLY A 101 -8.88 -7.43 14.23
CA GLY A 101 -8.47 -6.17 13.64
C GLY A 101 -7.62 -6.37 12.40
N SER A 102 -6.63 -7.26 12.46
CA SER A 102 -5.78 -7.57 11.32
C SER A 102 -6.55 -8.15 10.12
N GLU A 103 -7.56 -8.99 10.35
CA GLU A 103 -8.43 -9.49 9.27
C GLU A 103 -9.27 -8.36 8.64
N ILE A 104 -9.85 -7.49 9.47
CA ILE A 104 -10.66 -6.35 9.00
C ILE A 104 -9.80 -5.37 8.20
N ILE A 105 -8.63 -5.01 8.71
CA ILE A 105 -7.66 -4.14 8.01
C ILE A 105 -7.19 -4.79 6.71
N GLY A 106 -6.94 -6.10 6.72
CA GLY A 106 -6.56 -6.86 5.52
C GLY A 106 -7.63 -6.85 4.43
N SER A 107 -8.91 -6.65 4.78
CA SER A 107 -10.01 -6.47 3.83
C SER A 107 -10.16 -5.03 3.31
N GLY A 108 -9.34 -4.08 3.79
CA GLY A 108 -9.35 -2.67 3.40
C GLY A 108 -10.18 -1.76 4.30
N ASN A 109 -10.82 -2.28 5.35
CA ASN A 109 -11.56 -1.47 6.31
C ASN A 109 -10.65 -0.98 7.43
N LEU A 110 -10.43 0.33 7.49
CA LEU A 110 -9.51 0.99 8.44
C LEU A 110 -10.24 1.72 9.58
N ASP A 111 -11.53 1.46 9.80
CA ASP A 111 -12.31 2.10 10.87
C ASP A 111 -12.37 1.26 12.17
N TYR A 112 -11.72 0.10 12.18
CA TYR A 112 -11.62 -0.73 13.37
C TYR A 112 -10.61 -0.16 14.37
N LYS A 113 -10.94 -0.25 15.66
CA LYS A 113 -10.05 0.13 16.76
C LYS A 113 -10.05 -0.96 17.83
N VAL A 114 -8.87 -1.30 18.35
CA VAL A 114 -8.75 -2.31 19.41
C VAL A 114 -9.28 -1.77 20.74
N GLY A 115 -8.98 -0.51 21.07
CA GLY A 115 -9.64 0.22 22.16
C GLY A 115 -9.47 -0.42 23.54
N THR A 116 -8.22 -0.65 23.97
CA THR A 116 -7.92 -1.21 25.29
C THR A 116 -7.51 -0.14 26.31
N ASP A 117 -7.99 -0.30 27.55
CA ASP A 117 -7.58 0.52 28.71
C ASP A 117 -6.39 -0.09 29.47
N ALA A 118 -5.82 -1.19 28.98
CA ALA A 118 -4.70 -1.87 29.63
C ALA A 118 -3.45 -0.96 29.67
N LYS A 119 -2.77 -0.96 30.82
CA LYS A 119 -1.56 -0.17 31.09
C LYS A 119 -0.27 -0.99 31.03
N ASP A 120 -0.38 -2.25 30.63
CA ASP A 120 0.72 -3.18 30.43
C ASP A 120 1.21 -3.16 28.96
N GLU A 121 2.12 -4.08 28.64
CA GLU A 121 2.69 -4.26 27.30
C GLU A 121 1.64 -4.63 26.25
N ILE A 122 0.59 -5.35 26.65
CA ILE A 122 -0.54 -5.69 25.77
C ILE A 122 -1.34 -4.42 25.43
N GLY A 123 -1.50 -3.53 26.41
CA GLY A 123 -2.03 -2.19 26.22
C GLY A 123 -1.21 -1.36 25.24
N GLU A 124 0.10 -1.35 25.41
CA GLU A 124 1.02 -0.61 24.54
C GLU A 124 0.99 -1.15 23.10
N LEU A 125 1.01 -2.47 22.94
CA LEU A 125 0.88 -3.12 21.64
C LEU A 125 -0.41 -2.72 20.93
N SER A 126 -1.53 -2.70 21.66
CA SER A 126 -2.82 -2.31 21.11
C SER A 126 -2.86 -0.85 20.67
N ARG A 127 -2.27 0.07 21.46
CA ARG A 127 -2.15 1.48 21.07
C ARG A 127 -1.26 1.67 19.85
N THR A 128 -0.16 0.91 19.76
CA THR A 128 0.73 0.94 18.60
C THR A 128 0.04 0.40 17.35
N PHE A 129 -0.76 -0.66 17.50
CA PHE A 129 -1.60 -1.17 16.42
C PHE A 129 -2.63 -0.13 15.95
N ASP A 130 -3.34 0.52 16.86
CA ASP A 130 -4.28 1.59 16.52
C ASP A 130 -3.59 2.75 15.77
N ARG A 131 -2.36 3.14 16.17
CA ARG A 131 -1.57 4.16 15.44
C ARG A 131 -1.16 3.72 14.03
N MET A 132 -0.89 2.43 13.84
CA MET A 132 -0.61 1.87 12.52
C MET A 132 -1.84 1.99 11.61
N ILE A 133 -3.04 1.69 12.13
CA ILE A 133 -4.30 1.85 11.39
C ILE A 133 -4.50 3.30 10.94
N GLU A 134 -4.31 4.25 11.86
CA GLU A 134 -4.46 5.68 11.56
C GLU A 134 -3.45 6.15 10.50
N SER A 135 -2.20 5.68 10.59
CA SER A 135 -1.17 5.95 9.58
C SER A 135 -1.57 5.40 8.21
N LEU A 136 -2.08 4.16 8.15
CA LEU A 136 -2.57 3.56 6.91
C LEU A 136 -3.74 4.35 6.32
N LYS A 137 -4.67 4.83 7.15
CA LYS A 137 -5.81 5.63 6.73
C LYS A 137 -5.36 6.94 6.09
N THR A 138 -4.42 7.63 6.74
CA THR A 138 -3.83 8.89 6.25
C THR A 138 -3.09 8.69 4.94
N ILE A 139 -2.28 7.63 4.83
CA ILE A 139 -1.52 7.31 3.61
C ILE A 139 -2.46 6.98 2.45
N THR A 140 -3.53 6.21 2.69
CA THR A 140 -4.52 5.86 1.65
C THR A 140 -5.26 7.10 1.15
N ALA A 141 -5.74 7.96 2.05
CA ALA A 141 -6.37 9.22 1.66
C ALA A 141 -5.43 10.11 0.82
N SER A 142 -4.17 10.22 1.24
CA SER A 142 -3.15 10.99 0.51
C SER A 142 -2.86 10.41 -0.87
N ARG A 143 -2.86 9.08 -1.01
CA ARG A 143 -2.71 8.40 -2.31
C ARG A 143 -3.88 8.70 -3.24
N ASP A 144 -5.10 8.70 -2.74
CA ASP A 144 -6.29 8.99 -3.54
C ASP A 144 -6.27 10.42 -4.06
N ASP A 145 -5.84 11.39 -3.24
CA ASP A 145 -5.71 12.78 -3.67
C ASP A 145 -4.58 12.97 -4.69
N LEU A 146 -3.42 12.31 -4.48
CA LEU A 146 -2.34 12.30 -5.48
C LEU A 146 -2.78 11.68 -6.81
N ASN A 147 -3.56 10.60 -6.78
CA ASN A 147 -4.10 9.97 -7.98
C ASN A 147 -5.05 10.90 -8.74
N LYS A 148 -5.87 11.68 -8.05
CA LYS A 148 -6.72 12.72 -8.67
C LYS A 148 -5.86 13.79 -9.34
N GLU A 149 -4.84 14.30 -8.65
CA GLU A 149 -3.93 15.32 -9.19
C GLU A 149 -3.19 14.82 -10.44
N ILE A 150 -2.67 13.59 -10.40
CA ILE A 150 -2.02 12.96 -11.56
C ILE A 150 -2.99 12.82 -12.73
N THR A 151 -4.23 12.43 -12.46
CA THR A 151 -5.26 12.27 -13.50
C THR A 151 -5.56 13.61 -14.16
N GLU A 152 -5.72 14.68 -13.37
CA GLU A 152 -5.97 16.02 -13.89
C GLU A 152 -4.78 16.57 -14.67
N ARG A 153 -3.55 16.39 -14.14
CA ARG A 153 -2.31 16.77 -14.85
C ARG A 153 -2.20 16.10 -16.20
N LYS A 154 -2.47 14.79 -16.30
CA LYS A 154 -2.48 14.06 -17.58
C LYS A 154 -3.55 14.58 -18.53
N ARG A 155 -4.72 14.94 -18.02
CA ARG A 155 -5.81 15.53 -18.81
C ARG A 155 -5.39 16.87 -19.40
N LEU A 156 -4.78 17.74 -18.59
CA LEU A 156 -4.25 19.03 -19.03
C LEU A 156 -3.11 18.88 -20.04
N GLU A 157 -2.18 17.95 -19.82
CA GLU A 157 -1.10 17.64 -20.77
C GLU A 157 -1.66 17.21 -22.13
N LYS A 158 -2.70 16.36 -22.15
CA LYS A 158 -3.36 15.93 -23.38
C LYS A 158 -4.04 17.09 -24.09
N MET A 159 -4.79 17.93 -23.37
CA MET A 159 -5.42 19.12 -23.95
C MET A 159 -4.38 20.10 -24.51
N LEU A 160 -3.25 20.27 -23.82
CA LEU A 160 -2.16 21.13 -24.30
C LEU A 160 -1.53 20.58 -25.58
N LEU A 161 -1.33 19.27 -25.68
CA LEU A 161 -0.83 18.63 -26.90
C LEU A 161 -1.80 18.79 -28.06
N GLU A 162 -3.09 18.57 -27.83
CA GLU A 162 -4.13 18.77 -28.84
C GLU A 162 -4.19 20.23 -29.31
N PHE A 163 -4.17 21.18 -28.36
CA PHE A 163 -4.12 22.61 -28.67
C PHE A 163 -2.87 22.98 -29.48
N ARG A 164 -1.69 22.50 -29.08
CA ARG A 164 -0.44 22.72 -29.81
C ARG A 164 -0.51 22.19 -31.23
N GLU A 165 -1.03 20.98 -31.42
CA GLU A 165 -1.19 20.40 -32.75
C GLU A 165 -2.19 21.18 -33.61
N HIS A 166 -3.31 21.62 -33.04
CA HIS A 166 -4.28 22.48 -33.72
C HIS A 166 -3.65 23.80 -34.16
N GLU A 167 -2.93 24.47 -33.27
CA GLU A 167 -2.29 25.75 -33.57
C GLU A 167 -1.18 25.59 -34.62
N ARG A 168 -0.39 24.51 -34.53
CA ARG A 168 0.65 24.21 -35.53
C ARG A 168 0.06 24.05 -36.92
N ARG A 169 -1.02 23.28 -37.05
CA ARG A 169 -1.75 23.10 -38.31
C ARG A 169 -2.34 24.40 -38.81
N ARG A 170 -2.94 25.19 -37.92
CA ARG A 170 -3.51 26.50 -38.26
C ARG A 170 -2.46 27.43 -38.83
N ILE A 171 -1.30 27.57 -38.18
CA ILE A 171 -0.18 28.39 -38.68
C ILE A 171 0.30 27.85 -40.02
N GLY A 172 0.47 26.52 -40.16
CA GLY A 172 0.87 25.89 -41.41
C GLY A 172 -0.06 26.24 -42.58
N HIS A 173 -1.38 26.20 -42.35
CA HIS A 173 -2.40 26.62 -43.31
C HIS A 173 -2.33 28.12 -43.61
N GLU A 174 -2.30 29.00 -42.60
CA GLU A 174 -2.25 30.46 -42.79
C GLU A 174 -0.99 30.89 -43.57
N LEU A 175 0.16 30.25 -43.34
CA LEU A 175 1.39 30.48 -44.10
C LEU A 175 1.24 30.09 -45.57
N HIS A 176 0.62 28.93 -45.86
CA HIS A 176 0.42 28.46 -47.23
C HIS A 176 -0.58 29.35 -47.98
N ASP A 177 -1.73 29.60 -47.37
CA ASP A 177 -2.87 30.25 -48.00
C ASP A 177 -2.65 31.74 -48.16
N ASN A 178 -1.98 32.41 -47.21
CA ASN A 178 -1.76 33.85 -47.29
C ASN A 178 -0.39 34.16 -47.90
N LEU A 179 0.70 33.89 -47.19
CA LEU A 179 2.04 34.27 -47.63
C LEU A 179 2.48 33.50 -48.88
N GLY A 180 2.18 32.21 -48.96
CA GLY A 180 2.49 31.39 -50.13
C GLY A 180 1.81 31.89 -51.40
N GLN A 181 0.52 32.23 -51.32
CA GLN A 181 -0.23 32.77 -52.45
C GLN A 181 0.24 34.18 -52.84
N GLN A 182 0.46 35.07 -51.86
CA GLN A 182 0.98 36.42 -52.10
C GLN A 182 2.35 36.37 -52.80
N LEU A 183 3.29 35.56 -52.30
CA LEU A 183 4.61 35.41 -52.91
C LEU A 183 4.53 34.83 -54.33
N THR A 184 3.57 33.93 -54.57
CA THR A 184 3.32 33.39 -55.91
C THR A 184 2.85 34.48 -56.86
N ALA A 185 1.90 35.32 -56.44
CA ALA A 185 1.43 36.45 -57.23
C ALA A 185 2.54 37.47 -57.50
N ILE A 186 3.32 37.84 -56.48
CA ILE A 186 4.45 38.77 -56.63
C ILE A 186 5.53 38.16 -57.54
N SER A 187 5.80 36.85 -57.46
CA SER A 187 6.75 36.16 -58.36
C SER A 187 6.31 36.28 -59.82
N PHE A 188 5.03 36.04 -60.12
CA PHE A 188 4.51 36.22 -61.49
C PHE A 188 4.60 37.67 -61.99
N MET A 189 4.27 38.64 -61.13
CA MET A 189 4.39 40.06 -61.47
C MET A 189 5.85 40.47 -61.73
N SER A 190 6.78 40.01 -60.89
CA SER A 190 8.23 40.27 -61.03
C SER A 190 8.79 39.65 -62.31
N GLN A 191 8.45 38.39 -62.60
CA GLN A 191 8.85 37.71 -63.85
C GLN A 191 8.28 38.39 -65.09
N GLY A 192 7.03 38.87 -65.02
CA GLY A 192 6.41 39.66 -66.07
C GLY A 192 7.17 40.96 -66.35
N LEU A 193 7.50 41.71 -65.29
CA LEU A 193 8.28 42.95 -65.37
C LEU A 193 9.68 42.69 -65.96
N GLU A 194 10.38 41.69 -65.44
CA GLU A 194 11.70 41.27 -65.94
C GLU A 194 11.66 40.95 -67.44
N ASN A 195 10.65 40.21 -67.90
CA ASN A 195 10.47 39.89 -69.32
C ASN A 195 10.20 41.14 -70.19
N ILE A 196 9.42 42.10 -69.70
CA ILE A 196 9.15 43.36 -70.41
C ILE A 196 10.43 44.19 -70.55
N LEU A 197 11.18 44.35 -69.44
CA LEU A 197 12.45 45.09 -69.43
C LEU A 197 13.48 44.42 -70.35
N ARG A 198 13.51 43.08 -70.37
CA ARG A 198 14.41 42.28 -71.22
C ARG A 198 14.11 42.46 -72.70
N LYS A 199 12.84 42.47 -73.08
CA LYS A 199 12.41 42.73 -74.47
C LYS A 199 12.71 44.17 -74.92
N LYS A 200 12.72 45.13 -74.01
CA LYS A 200 13.01 46.54 -74.29
C LYS A 200 14.50 46.91 -74.12
N SER A 201 15.36 45.94 -73.78
CA SER A 201 16.80 46.13 -73.55
C SER A 201 17.13 47.25 -72.54
N ILE A 202 16.30 47.39 -71.51
CA ILE A 202 16.48 48.42 -70.47
C ILE A 202 17.45 47.89 -69.39
N PRO A 203 18.43 48.66 -68.88
CA PRO A 203 19.44 48.16 -67.94
C PRO A 203 18.89 47.58 -66.62
N GLU A 204 17.73 48.03 -66.16
CA GLU A 204 17.10 47.63 -64.90
C GLU A 204 16.58 46.18 -64.90
N VAL A 205 16.71 45.44 -66.01
CA VAL A 205 16.48 43.98 -66.08
C VAL A 205 17.21 43.25 -64.95
N GLU A 206 18.44 43.65 -64.65
CA GLU A 206 19.27 42.97 -63.66
C GLU A 206 18.70 43.12 -62.23
N ASP A 207 18.14 44.29 -61.91
CA ASP A 207 17.46 44.54 -60.63
C ASP A 207 16.14 43.76 -60.54
N ALA A 208 15.37 43.70 -61.62
CA ALA A 208 14.16 42.88 -61.68
C ALA A 208 14.47 41.39 -61.48
N ALA A 209 15.54 40.89 -62.10
CA ALA A 209 15.99 39.51 -61.91
C ALA A 209 16.45 39.22 -60.47
N ARG A 210 17.13 40.17 -59.82
CA ARG A 210 17.48 40.08 -58.38
C ARG A 210 16.22 39.98 -57.50
N ILE A 211 15.21 40.81 -57.74
CA ILE A 211 13.94 40.79 -57.00
C ILE A 211 13.22 39.45 -57.21
N THR A 212 13.13 38.97 -58.45
CA THR A 212 12.54 37.65 -58.78
C THR A 212 13.22 36.53 -57.99
N ASN A 213 14.57 36.55 -57.92
CA ASN A 213 15.32 35.53 -57.18
C ASN A 213 15.04 35.57 -55.66
N LEU A 214 15.02 36.77 -55.06
CA LEU A 214 14.69 36.94 -53.64
C LEU A 214 13.26 36.44 -53.30
N ILE A 215 12.28 36.69 -54.18
CA ILE A 215 10.91 36.19 -54.01
C ILE A 215 10.87 34.66 -54.12
N GLU A 216 11.60 34.06 -55.07
CA GLU A 216 11.67 32.60 -55.20
C GLU A 216 12.35 31.93 -53.99
N MET A 217 13.40 32.54 -53.43
CA MET A 217 14.00 32.09 -52.17
C MET A 217 13.00 32.18 -51.00
N SER A 218 12.30 33.31 -50.89
CA SER A 218 11.29 33.53 -49.86
C SER A 218 10.11 32.56 -49.97
N LYS A 219 9.63 32.29 -51.19
CA LYS A 219 8.57 31.32 -51.47
C LYS A 219 8.98 29.90 -51.06
N LYS A 220 10.24 29.52 -51.32
CA LYS A 220 10.80 28.24 -50.86
C LYS A 220 10.85 28.14 -49.34
N GLN A 221 11.25 29.21 -48.63
CA GLN A 221 11.27 29.26 -47.17
C GLN A 221 9.86 29.17 -46.56
N VAL A 222 8.87 29.88 -47.12
CA VAL A 222 7.48 29.78 -46.64
C VAL A 222 6.93 28.37 -46.87
N LYS A 223 7.25 27.76 -48.01
CA LYS A 223 6.83 26.39 -48.32
C LYS A 223 7.44 25.36 -47.36
N SER A 224 8.74 25.46 -47.07
CA SER A 224 9.39 24.55 -46.10
C SER A 224 8.85 24.74 -44.69
N LEU A 225 8.59 25.98 -44.26
CA LEU A 225 8.01 26.28 -42.96
C LEU A 225 6.57 25.77 -42.82
N SER A 226 5.74 25.99 -43.85
CA SER A 226 4.37 25.47 -43.90
C SER A 226 4.35 23.94 -43.83
N LEU A 227 5.25 23.25 -44.55
CA LEU A 227 5.37 21.79 -44.50
C LEU A 227 5.85 21.27 -43.14
N ALA A 228 6.78 21.98 -42.48
CA ALA A 228 7.24 21.61 -41.14
C ALA A 228 6.12 21.77 -40.08
N LEU A 229 5.22 22.74 -40.27
CA LEU A 229 4.13 23.05 -39.34
C LEU A 229 2.85 22.27 -39.62
N SER A 230 2.59 21.89 -40.87
CA SER A 230 1.51 20.96 -41.22
C SER A 230 1.82 19.57 -40.64
N PRO A 231 0.79 18.72 -40.41
CA PRO A 231 1.04 17.41 -39.84
C PRO A 231 1.89 16.63 -40.85
N MET A 232 3.03 16.11 -40.41
CA MET A 232 3.74 15.05 -41.13
C MET A 232 2.70 13.95 -41.36
N LEU A 233 2.30 13.78 -42.62
CA LEU A 233 1.47 12.67 -43.03
C LEU A 233 2.18 11.39 -42.57
N GLY A 234 1.52 10.68 -41.66
CA GLY A 234 1.88 9.32 -41.32
C GLY A 234 2.81 9.19 -40.11
N LYS A 235 2.29 8.49 -39.11
CA LYS A 235 3.07 7.62 -38.24
C LYS A 235 4.00 6.74 -39.10
N ASP A 236 5.18 7.19 -39.46
CA ASP A 236 6.21 6.30 -40.03
C ASP A 236 7.59 6.89 -39.72
N GLU A 237 8.45 6.04 -39.16
CA GLU A 237 9.86 6.27 -38.79
C GLU A 237 10.70 6.89 -39.92
N TYR A 238 10.20 6.86 -41.15
CA TYR A 238 10.79 7.41 -42.36
C TYR A 238 10.75 8.95 -42.44
N SER A 239 9.84 9.62 -41.73
CA SER A 239 9.62 11.07 -41.86
C SER A 239 10.74 11.93 -41.24
N LEU A 240 11.30 11.49 -40.12
CA LEU A 240 12.42 12.18 -39.46
C LEU A 240 13.69 12.07 -40.29
N ILE A 241 13.93 10.89 -40.90
CA ILE A 241 15.08 10.67 -41.78
C ILE A 241 14.96 11.58 -43.00
N THR A 242 13.78 11.70 -43.62
CA THR A 242 13.58 12.61 -44.76
C THR A 242 13.82 14.07 -44.37
N ALA A 243 13.31 14.52 -43.21
CA ALA A 243 13.53 15.89 -42.74
C ALA A 243 15.00 16.18 -42.39
N MET A 244 15.72 15.22 -41.82
CA MET A 244 17.16 15.36 -41.53
C MET A 244 18.01 15.33 -42.80
N VAL A 245 17.64 14.53 -43.80
CA VAL A 245 18.29 14.50 -45.11
C VAL A 245 18.08 15.83 -45.85
N ASP A 246 16.87 16.38 -45.83
CA ASP A 246 16.59 17.69 -46.44
C ASP A 246 17.32 18.84 -45.71
N LEU A 247 17.49 18.75 -44.39
CA LEU A 247 18.26 19.72 -43.62
C LEU A 247 19.76 19.62 -43.91
N ALA A 248 20.31 18.40 -43.97
CA ALA A 248 21.71 18.15 -44.31
C ALA A 248 22.02 18.64 -45.73
N PHE A 249 21.16 18.32 -46.69
CA PHE A 249 21.31 18.74 -48.09
C PHE A 249 21.25 20.28 -48.25
N ASN A 250 20.39 20.96 -47.50
CA ASN A 250 20.33 22.42 -47.51
C ASN A 250 21.54 23.06 -46.79
N SER A 251 22.04 22.45 -45.72
CA SER A 251 23.26 22.89 -45.01
C SER A 251 24.50 22.80 -45.90
N GLU A 252 24.69 21.66 -46.56
CA GLU A 252 25.80 21.42 -47.49
C GLU A 252 25.77 22.43 -48.65
N ARG A 253 24.57 22.75 -49.14
CA ARG A 253 24.39 23.72 -50.23
C ARG A 253 24.54 25.19 -49.81
N LEU A 254 24.21 25.56 -48.56
CA LEU A 254 24.36 26.93 -48.06
C LEU A 254 25.76 27.26 -47.55
N PHE A 255 26.43 26.28 -46.93
CA PHE A 255 27.70 26.49 -46.24
C PHE A 255 28.90 25.78 -46.90
N GLY A 256 28.67 24.95 -47.93
CA GLY A 256 29.74 24.25 -48.66
C GLY A 256 30.50 23.24 -47.81
N ILE A 257 29.88 22.75 -46.72
CA ILE A 257 30.47 21.79 -45.80
C ILE A 257 29.94 20.40 -46.18
N PRO A 258 30.78 19.45 -46.64
CA PRO A 258 30.38 18.10 -46.97
C PRO A 258 29.95 17.29 -45.73
#